data_AF-A0A7X8E852-F1
#
_entry.id   AF-A0A7X8E852-F1
#
_cell.length_a   1.000
_cell.length_b   1.000
_cell.length_c   1.000
_cell.angle_alpha   90.00
_cell.angle_beta   90.00
_cell.angle_gamma   90.00
#
_symmetry.space_group_name_H-M   'P 1'
#
loop_
_entity.id
_entity.type
_entity.pdbx_description
1 polymer ?
#
loop_
_entity_poly.entity_id
_entity_poly.type
_entity_poly.pdbx_seq_one_letter_code
_entity_poly.pdbx_strand_id
1 'polypeptide(L)'
;MYRNQGFVTIISLLVMGIILIFSLFLIYISNMEYLILNSSESSTQAYYAAESKLYMILKMEDYYKVLLPRVEEYLKTGRLANHKDKSMKIEERHLLEGDKNGTVKLDFYIESNRRILELSTSSSYNGITNEVISKIYLLNNFFEMKMPIVSENSINKDKLEDYIDYMDNLQREIVVPLYDRDIVGVDGSNYERVNIITKLNGKTYAEFFRNDIEVPVKREIIGNKGIFLVAKSNDLKPVKVCILAEEGIDKVTLEGTFYIEGDLQISSNAEVDGILIINNGSITTESLIELNWNGLVLLKDYIGQELEDDYINVHYDEKVIKRCGVHLPGFIDPTIKVIKRK
;
A
#
# COMPACT_ATOMS: atom_id res chain seq x y z
N MET A 1 46.15 -77.18 42.04
CA MET A 1 46.17 -76.49 40.74
C MET A 1 44.75 -76.52 40.16
N TYR A 2 43.83 -75.79 40.79
CA TYR A 2 42.44 -75.64 40.37
C TYR A 2 41.98 -74.23 40.75
N ARG A 3 41.08 -73.67 39.95
CA ARG A 3 40.36 -72.38 40.11
C ARG A 3 41.12 -71.11 39.74
N ASN A 4 40.96 -70.71 38.47
CA ASN A 4 40.88 -69.29 38.07
C ASN A 4 40.07 -69.11 36.76
N GLN A 5 39.85 -70.18 36.00
CA GLN A 5 39.05 -70.15 34.77
C GLN A 5 37.61 -69.65 35.00
N GLY A 6 36.92 -70.07 36.06
CA GLY A 6 35.54 -69.60 36.34
C GLY A 6 35.43 -68.10 36.65
N PHE A 7 36.47 -67.48 37.22
CA PHE A 7 36.50 -66.05 37.52
C PHE A 7 36.71 -65.22 36.24
N VAL A 8 37.55 -65.72 35.32
CA VAL A 8 37.77 -65.11 33.99
C VAL A 8 36.48 -65.18 33.15
N THR A 9 35.73 -66.29 33.21
CA THR A 9 34.45 -66.41 32.50
C THR A 9 33.40 -65.43 33.04
N ILE A 10 33.30 -65.24 34.36
CA ILE A 10 32.37 -64.28 34.98
C ILE A 10 32.73 -62.84 34.61
N ILE A 11 34.01 -62.47 34.68
CA ILE A 11 34.48 -61.14 34.27
C ILE A 11 34.21 -60.90 32.78
N SER A 12 34.49 -61.88 31.92
CA SER A 12 34.22 -61.77 30.48
C SER A 12 32.73 -61.57 30.19
N LEU A 13 31.85 -62.26 30.93
CA LEU A 13 30.39 -62.12 30.79
C LEU A 13 29.90 -60.74 31.27
N LEU A 14 30.47 -60.23 32.36
CA LEU A 14 30.22 -58.89 32.86
C LEU A 14 30.66 -57.81 31.87
N VAL A 15 31.87 -57.94 31.32
CA VAL A 15 32.41 -57.02 30.30
C VAL A 15 31.54 -57.06 29.03
N MET A 16 31.15 -58.26 28.58
CA MET A 16 30.25 -58.42 27.42
C MET A 16 28.88 -57.78 27.69
N GLY A 17 28.32 -57.95 28.89
CA GLY A 17 27.06 -57.33 29.30
C GLY A 17 27.16 -55.80 29.31
N ILE A 18 28.25 -55.26 29.84
CA ILE A 18 28.53 -53.82 29.81
C ILE A 18 28.63 -53.31 28.36
N ILE A 19 29.37 -54.01 27.50
CA ILE A 19 29.49 -53.65 26.06
C ILE A 19 28.12 -53.67 25.39
N LEU A 20 27.30 -54.70 25.63
CA LEU A 20 25.95 -54.80 25.08
C LEU A 20 25.05 -53.64 25.55
N ILE A 21 25.06 -53.33 26.84
CA ILE A 21 24.30 -52.20 27.40
C ILE A 21 24.74 -50.89 26.75
N PHE A 22 26.05 -50.64 26.64
CA PHE A 22 26.57 -49.44 25.97
C PHE A 22 26.21 -49.41 24.48
N SER A 23 26.26 -50.53 23.77
CA SER A 23 25.87 -50.59 22.36
C SER A 23 24.39 -50.28 22.14
N LEU A 24 23.50 -50.84 22.98
CA LEU A 24 22.06 -50.56 22.95
C LEU A 24 21.77 -49.09 23.28
N PHE A 25 22.47 -48.55 24.28
CA PHE A 25 22.36 -47.14 24.66
C PHE A 25 22.80 -46.21 23.51
N LEU A 26 23.90 -46.54 22.83
CA LEU A 26 24.42 -45.75 21.71
C LEU A 26 23.48 -45.79 20.50
N ILE A 27 22.91 -46.96 20.19
CA ILE A 27 21.86 -47.10 19.15
C ILE A 27 20.63 -46.27 19.52
N TYR A 28 20.20 -46.32 20.78
CA TYR A 28 19.06 -45.54 21.24
C TYR A 28 19.29 -44.03 21.11
N ILE A 29 20.44 -43.52 21.55
CA ILE A 29 20.81 -42.11 21.40
C ILE A 29 20.85 -41.73 19.92
N SER A 30 21.51 -42.53 19.08
CA SER A 30 21.62 -42.24 17.64
C SER A 30 20.25 -42.18 16.96
N ASN A 31 19.33 -43.08 17.32
CA ASN A 31 17.95 -43.04 16.82
C ASN A 31 17.19 -41.81 17.31
N MET A 32 17.36 -41.43 18.58
CA MET A 32 16.71 -40.22 19.12
C MET A 32 17.26 -38.95 18.45
N GLU A 33 18.57 -38.84 18.27
CA GLU A 33 19.20 -37.73 17.54
C GLU A 33 18.70 -37.66 16.10
N TYR A 34 18.61 -38.80 15.41
CA TYR A 34 18.08 -38.88 14.06
C TYR A 34 16.62 -38.37 13.98
N LEU A 35 15.76 -38.78 14.92
CA LEU A 35 14.38 -38.31 14.97
C LEU A 35 14.28 -36.81 15.27
N ILE A 36 15.10 -36.29 16.19
CA ILE A 36 15.14 -34.86 16.51
C ILE A 36 15.59 -34.05 15.30
N LEU A 37 16.65 -34.48 14.62
CA LEU A 37 17.16 -33.82 13.41
C LEU A 37 16.11 -33.81 12.30
N ASN A 38 15.50 -34.95 12.00
CA ASN A 38 14.46 -35.05 10.98
C ASN A 38 13.21 -34.22 11.31
N SER A 39 12.82 -34.19 12.59
CA SER A 39 11.70 -33.37 13.05
C SER A 39 12.02 -31.87 12.93
N SER A 40 13.26 -31.48 13.23
CA SER A 40 13.74 -30.10 13.10
C SER A 40 13.78 -29.67 11.64
N GLU A 41 14.31 -30.51 10.76
CA GLU A 41 14.34 -30.28 9.31
C GLU A 41 12.92 -30.18 8.75
N SER A 42 12.05 -31.14 9.09
CA SER A 42 10.67 -31.15 8.60
C SER A 42 9.86 -29.94 9.10
N SER A 43 10.08 -29.52 10.35
CA SER A 43 9.50 -28.27 10.88
C SER A 43 10.02 -27.05 10.10
N THR A 44 11.31 -27.00 9.81
CA THR A 44 11.92 -25.91 9.04
C THR A 44 11.35 -25.84 7.62
N GLN A 45 11.19 -26.98 6.95
CA GLN A 45 10.54 -27.05 5.64
C GLN A 45 9.08 -26.60 5.68
N ALA A 46 8.29 -27.08 6.66
CA ALA A 46 6.92 -26.64 6.85
C ALA A 46 6.82 -25.12 7.09
N TYR A 47 7.77 -24.54 7.83
CA TYR A 47 7.83 -23.10 8.05
C TYR A 47 8.08 -22.33 6.74
N TYR A 48 9.11 -22.70 5.99
CA TYR A 48 9.43 -22.02 4.73
C TYR A 48 8.33 -22.20 3.67
N ALA A 49 7.67 -23.37 3.66
CA ALA A 49 6.51 -23.60 2.80
C ALA A 49 5.30 -22.72 3.18
N ALA A 50 5.15 -22.35 4.45
CA ALA A 50 4.08 -21.43 4.89
C ALA A 50 4.47 -19.98 4.58
N GLU A 51 5.71 -19.61 4.82
CA GLU A 51 6.25 -18.29 4.47
C GLU A 51 6.17 -18.01 2.96
N SER A 52 6.52 -19.00 2.12
CA SER A 52 6.46 -18.85 0.66
C SER A 52 5.05 -18.52 0.17
N LYS A 53 4.00 -19.10 0.77
CA LYS A 53 2.59 -18.77 0.47
C LYS A 53 2.26 -17.30 0.71
N LEU A 54 2.80 -16.72 1.78
CA LEU A 54 2.59 -15.31 2.09
C LEU A 54 3.28 -14.42 1.05
N TYR A 55 4.51 -14.76 0.66
CA TYR A 55 5.22 -14.07 -0.42
C TYR A 55 4.50 -14.20 -1.77
N MET A 56 3.96 -15.38 -2.09
CA MET A 56 3.21 -15.60 -3.34
C MET A 56 2.02 -14.65 -3.44
N ILE A 57 1.26 -14.47 -2.36
CA ILE A 57 0.09 -13.56 -2.35
C ILE A 57 0.49 -12.10 -2.61
N LEU A 58 1.67 -11.69 -2.16
CA LEU A 58 2.14 -10.31 -2.27
C LEU A 58 2.89 -10.03 -3.58
N LYS A 59 3.50 -11.05 -4.20
CA LYS A 59 4.43 -10.86 -5.33
C LYS A 59 3.97 -11.51 -6.63
N MET A 60 3.14 -12.55 -6.59
CA MET A 60 2.61 -13.15 -7.82
C MET A 60 1.38 -12.38 -8.28
N GLU A 61 1.39 -11.96 -9.54
CA GLU A 61 0.36 -11.13 -10.15
C GLU A 61 -1.06 -11.72 -10.02
N ASP A 62 -1.21 -13.03 -10.22
CA ASP A 62 -2.51 -13.72 -10.15
C ASP A 62 -3.19 -13.59 -8.79
N TYR A 63 -2.42 -13.68 -7.71
CA TYR A 63 -2.95 -13.54 -6.36
C TYR A 63 -3.05 -12.07 -5.95
N TYR A 64 -2.08 -11.25 -6.37
CA TYR A 64 -2.07 -9.82 -6.05
C TYR A 64 -3.29 -9.09 -6.63
N LYS A 65 -3.71 -9.43 -7.86
CA LYS A 65 -4.94 -8.93 -8.50
C LYS A 65 -6.22 -9.22 -7.70
N VAL A 66 -6.22 -10.27 -6.89
CA VAL A 66 -7.35 -10.63 -6.02
C VAL A 66 -7.24 -9.96 -4.65
N LEU A 67 -6.01 -9.76 -4.17
CA LEU A 67 -5.74 -9.08 -2.90
C LEU A 67 -6.06 -7.58 -3.00
N LEU A 68 -5.58 -6.91 -4.05
CA LEU A 68 -5.59 -5.46 -4.19
C LEU A 68 -7.02 -4.86 -4.07
N PRO A 69 -8.06 -5.36 -4.75
CA PRO A 69 -9.41 -4.82 -4.61
C PRO A 69 -9.96 -4.91 -3.17
N ARG A 70 -9.55 -5.94 -2.40
CA ARG A 70 -9.95 -6.10 -0.99
C ARG A 70 -9.27 -5.07 -0.09
N VAL A 71 -8.00 -4.76 -0.39
CA VAL A 71 -7.25 -3.70 0.29
C VAL A 71 -7.89 -2.34 -0.02
N GLU A 72 -8.20 -2.07 -1.29
CA GLU A 72 -8.89 -0.85 -1.72
C GLU A 72 -10.24 -0.67 -1.03
N GLU A 73 -11.08 -1.72 -1.01
CA GLU A 73 -12.39 -1.69 -0.34
C GLU A 73 -12.25 -1.39 1.17
N TYR A 74 -11.29 -2.03 1.83
CA TYR A 74 -11.01 -1.78 3.25
C TYR A 74 -10.53 -0.35 3.49
N LEU A 75 -9.68 0.20 2.61
CA LEU A 75 -9.20 1.58 2.73
C LEU A 75 -10.32 2.60 2.49
N LYS A 76 -11.22 2.34 1.53
CA LYS A 76 -12.37 3.20 1.22
C LYS A 76 -13.45 3.16 2.32
N THR A 77 -13.77 1.98 2.86
CA THR A 77 -14.96 1.77 3.72
C THR A 77 -14.65 1.44 5.18
N GLY A 78 -13.41 1.09 5.50
CA GLY A 78 -12.98 0.62 6.81
C GLY A 78 -13.39 -0.82 7.15
N ARG A 79 -14.03 -1.55 6.22
CA ARG A 79 -14.48 -2.94 6.41
C ARG A 79 -14.44 -3.72 5.10
N LEU A 80 -14.50 -5.05 5.21
CA LEU A 80 -14.76 -5.92 4.06
C LEU A 80 -16.25 -6.27 4.04
N ALA A 81 -16.91 -6.23 2.89
CA ALA A 81 -18.34 -6.53 2.77
C ALA A 81 -18.66 -8.01 3.08
N ASN A 82 -17.80 -8.97 2.74
CA ASN A 82 -18.10 -10.39 2.88
C ASN A 82 -17.06 -11.14 3.74
N HIS A 83 -17.54 -12.09 4.54
CA HIS A 83 -16.67 -13.02 5.28
C HIS A 83 -15.79 -13.87 4.35
N LYS A 84 -16.23 -14.16 3.12
CA LYS A 84 -15.43 -14.91 2.14
C LYS A 84 -14.19 -14.12 1.69
N ASP A 85 -14.20 -12.80 1.81
CA ASP A 85 -13.07 -11.95 1.43
C ASP A 85 -11.94 -11.96 2.46
N LYS A 86 -12.18 -12.57 3.63
CA LYS A 86 -11.16 -12.81 4.67
C LYS A 86 -10.28 -14.02 4.40
N SER A 87 -10.41 -14.68 3.24
CA SER A 87 -9.55 -15.80 2.87
C SER A 87 -9.23 -15.83 1.38
N MET A 88 -8.03 -16.28 1.06
CA MET A 88 -7.56 -16.53 -0.30
C MET A 88 -7.12 -17.98 -0.43
N LYS A 89 -7.44 -18.59 -1.56
CA LYS A 89 -7.05 -19.97 -1.87
C LYS A 89 -5.88 -19.95 -2.84
N ILE A 90 -4.82 -20.64 -2.47
CA ILE A 90 -3.65 -20.94 -3.29
C ILE A 90 -3.96 -22.22 -4.06
N GLU A 91 -3.63 -22.21 -5.34
CA GLU A 91 -3.84 -23.35 -6.23
C GLU A 91 -2.91 -24.50 -5.86
N GLU A 92 -3.40 -25.72 -6.02
CA GLU A 92 -2.66 -26.93 -5.63
C GLU A 92 -1.31 -27.07 -6.34
N ARG A 93 -1.21 -26.62 -7.60
CA ARG A 93 0.05 -26.59 -8.36
C ARG A 93 1.14 -25.72 -7.74
N HIS A 94 0.76 -24.78 -6.88
CA HIS A 94 1.66 -23.85 -6.20
C HIS A 94 1.93 -24.28 -4.75
N LEU A 95 1.36 -25.41 -4.30
CA LEU A 95 1.63 -25.98 -2.99
C LEU A 95 2.83 -26.93 -3.06
N LEU A 96 3.53 -27.05 -1.93
CA LEU A 96 4.59 -28.03 -1.77
C LEU A 96 3.99 -29.45 -1.77
N GLU A 97 4.72 -30.43 -2.32
CA GLU A 97 4.23 -31.79 -2.44
C GLU A 97 3.84 -32.38 -1.07
N GLY A 98 2.62 -32.91 -0.97
CA GLY A 98 2.07 -33.44 0.28
C GLY A 98 1.37 -32.40 1.17
N ASP A 99 1.47 -31.10 0.86
CA ASP A 99 0.78 -30.06 1.60
C ASP A 99 -0.65 -29.84 1.08
N LYS A 100 -1.62 -29.89 1.99
CA LYS A 100 -3.05 -29.69 1.69
C LYS A 100 -3.59 -28.34 2.16
N ASN A 101 -2.77 -27.54 2.84
CA ASN A 101 -3.20 -26.30 3.48
C ASN A 101 -3.09 -25.11 2.52
N GLY A 102 -3.92 -25.08 1.47
CA GLY A 102 -3.90 -24.02 0.46
C GLY A 102 -4.63 -22.72 0.83
N THR A 103 -4.88 -22.44 2.10
CA THR A 103 -5.69 -21.26 2.51
C THR A 103 -4.83 -20.25 3.25
N VAL A 104 -4.94 -18.99 2.85
CA VAL A 104 -4.38 -17.85 3.58
C VAL A 104 -5.53 -16.99 4.08
N LYS A 105 -5.55 -16.71 5.38
CA LYS A 105 -6.52 -15.83 6.00
C LYS A 105 -5.98 -14.41 6.01
N LEU A 106 -6.88 -13.46 5.83
CA LEU A 106 -6.61 -12.03 5.81
C LEU A 106 -7.33 -11.40 6.97
N ASP A 107 -6.61 -10.58 7.73
CA ASP A 107 -7.22 -9.69 8.71
C ASP A 107 -6.65 -8.28 8.58
N PHE A 108 -7.49 -7.30 8.89
CA PHE A 108 -7.15 -5.89 8.76
C PHE A 108 -7.37 -5.19 10.09
N TYR A 109 -6.35 -4.49 10.57
CA TYR A 109 -6.45 -3.74 11.82
C TYR A 109 -5.49 -2.55 11.83
N ILE A 110 -5.50 -1.81 12.94
CA ILE A 110 -4.66 -0.63 13.16
C ILE A 110 -3.64 -0.96 14.24
N GLU A 111 -2.36 -0.78 13.95
CA GLU A 111 -1.27 -0.92 14.92
C GLU A 111 -0.41 0.33 14.87
N SER A 112 -0.20 1.00 16.00
CA SER A 112 0.63 2.23 16.07
C SER A 112 0.23 3.30 15.04
N ASN A 113 -1.08 3.54 14.87
CA ASN A 113 -1.69 4.45 13.87
C ASN A 113 -1.47 4.07 12.41
N ARG A 114 -0.92 2.89 12.11
CA ARG A 114 -0.73 2.39 10.74
C ARG A 114 -1.72 1.31 10.39
N ARG A 115 -2.13 1.23 9.12
CA ARG A 115 -2.98 0.14 8.64
C ARG A 115 -2.14 -1.11 8.38
N ILE A 116 -2.51 -2.20 9.05
CA ILE A 116 -1.86 -3.49 8.95
C ILE A 116 -2.78 -4.47 8.23
N LEU A 117 -2.21 -5.15 7.24
CA LEU A 117 -2.71 -6.42 6.73
C LEU A 117 -1.97 -7.54 7.43
N GLU A 118 -2.71 -8.39 8.12
CA GLU A 118 -2.20 -9.64 8.67
C GLU A 118 -2.59 -10.79 7.76
N LEU A 119 -1.57 -11.52 7.29
CA LEU A 119 -1.76 -12.75 6.54
C LEU A 119 -1.37 -13.93 7.43
N SER A 120 -2.26 -14.90 7.58
CA SER A 120 -1.97 -16.12 8.34
C SER A 120 -2.24 -17.37 7.51
N THR A 121 -1.31 -18.32 7.57
CA THR A 121 -1.40 -19.59 6.85
C THR A 121 -0.66 -20.69 7.58
N SER A 122 -0.88 -21.93 7.16
CA SER A 122 -0.14 -23.08 7.65
C SER A 122 0.31 -23.95 6.50
N SER A 123 1.36 -24.73 6.73
CA SER A 123 1.85 -25.74 5.79
C SER A 123 2.23 -27.00 6.54
N SER A 124 2.07 -28.14 5.89
CA SER A 124 2.43 -29.45 6.44
C SER A 124 3.53 -30.11 5.61
N TYR A 125 4.54 -30.65 6.29
CA TYR A 125 5.61 -31.44 5.66
C TYR A 125 5.96 -32.63 6.56
N ASN A 126 5.95 -33.84 6.00
CA ASN A 126 6.17 -35.10 6.74
C ASN A 126 5.36 -35.22 8.05
N GLY A 127 4.11 -34.75 8.03
CA GLY A 127 3.20 -34.79 9.19
C GLY A 127 3.41 -33.68 10.21
N ILE A 128 4.45 -32.86 10.09
CA ILE A 128 4.67 -31.67 10.92
C ILE A 128 3.99 -30.47 10.28
N THR A 129 3.17 -29.76 11.06
CA THR A 129 2.46 -28.57 10.59
C THR A 129 2.96 -27.33 11.33
N ASN A 130 3.27 -26.26 10.60
CA ASN A 130 3.61 -24.97 11.16
C ASN A 130 2.65 -23.90 10.68
N GLU A 131 2.25 -23.01 11.59
CA GLU A 131 1.46 -21.82 11.30
C GLU A 131 2.37 -20.59 11.31
N VAL A 132 2.21 -19.74 10.30
CA VAL A 132 2.99 -18.52 10.11
C VAL A 132 2.04 -17.34 9.97
N ILE A 133 2.42 -16.23 10.59
CA ILE A 133 1.74 -14.95 10.49
C ILE A 133 2.72 -13.92 9.94
N SER A 134 2.27 -13.16 8.94
CA SER A 134 2.96 -11.97 8.45
C SER A 134 2.12 -10.72 8.74
N LYS A 135 2.78 -9.68 9.24
CA LYS A 135 2.20 -8.34 9.37
C LYS A 135 2.79 -7.43 8.31
N ILE A 136 1.93 -6.75 7.58
CA ILE A 136 2.32 -5.95 6.41
C ILE A 136 1.76 -4.54 6.59
N TYR A 137 2.63 -3.54 6.42
CA TYR A 137 2.20 -2.15 6.26
C TYR A 137 1.59 -1.99 4.88
N LEU A 138 0.39 -1.41 4.80
CA LEU A 138 -0.35 -1.32 3.54
C LEU A 138 -0.03 -0.07 2.73
N LEU A 139 0.27 1.04 3.42
CA LEU A 139 0.34 2.36 2.81
C LEU A 139 1.77 2.86 2.79
N ASN A 140 2.08 3.60 1.74
CA ASN A 140 3.30 4.38 1.67
C ASN A 140 3.36 5.36 2.86
N ASN A 141 4.53 5.45 3.47
CA ASN A 141 4.77 6.20 4.69
C ASN A 141 4.39 7.68 4.56
N PHE A 142 4.58 8.32 3.39
CA PHE A 142 4.31 9.75 3.20
C PHE A 142 2.83 10.11 3.47
N PHE A 143 1.91 9.17 3.23
CA PHE A 143 0.48 9.34 3.49
C PHE A 143 0.07 9.05 4.93
N GLU A 144 0.95 8.47 5.74
CA GLU A 144 0.69 8.14 7.15
C GLU A 144 1.48 9.04 8.14
N MET A 145 2.23 10.04 7.64
CA MET A 145 3.05 10.96 8.44
C MET A 145 2.24 11.97 9.27
N LYS A 146 0.93 12.10 9.02
CA LYS A 146 0.04 13.10 9.66
C LYS A 146 0.47 14.55 9.45
N MET A 147 1.15 14.81 8.34
CA MET A 147 1.53 16.15 7.90
C MET A 147 0.54 16.59 6.82
N PRO A 148 -0.10 17.77 6.96
CA PRO A 148 -1.06 18.26 5.94
C PRO A 148 -0.36 18.61 4.62
N ILE A 149 0.88 19.10 4.70
CA ILE A 149 1.72 19.46 3.56
C ILE A 149 3.01 18.66 3.67
N VAL A 150 3.35 17.94 2.59
CA VAL A 150 4.56 17.15 2.48
C VAL A 150 5.33 17.66 1.25
N SER A 151 6.54 18.13 1.51
CA SER A 151 7.47 18.72 0.55
C SER A 151 8.91 18.36 0.90
N GLU A 152 9.83 18.59 -0.03
CA GLU A 152 11.28 18.39 0.16
C GLU A 152 11.84 19.11 1.39
N ASN A 153 11.26 20.26 1.75
CA ASN A 153 11.66 21.06 2.91
C ASN A 153 11.08 20.55 4.24
N SER A 154 9.95 19.83 4.18
CA SER A 154 9.23 19.35 5.35
C SER A 154 9.67 17.95 5.80
N ILE A 155 10.34 17.19 4.92
CA ILE A 155 10.75 15.80 5.16
C ILE A 155 12.19 15.77 5.69
N ASN A 156 12.46 14.83 6.59
CA ASN A 156 13.83 14.62 7.07
C ASN A 156 14.77 14.18 5.94
N LYS A 157 16.04 14.61 6.02
CA LYS A 157 17.05 14.34 4.98
C LYS A 157 17.24 12.85 4.66
N ASP A 158 17.03 11.96 5.63
CA ASP A 158 17.12 10.50 5.45
C ASP A 158 16.02 9.90 4.58
N LYS A 159 14.90 10.62 4.38
CA LYS A 159 13.75 10.19 3.56
C LYS A 159 13.52 11.05 2.33
N LEU A 160 14.41 12.02 2.08
CA LEU A 160 14.27 12.94 0.95
C LEU A 160 14.40 12.19 -0.39
N GLU A 161 15.37 11.27 -0.49
CA GLU A 161 15.58 10.46 -1.69
C GLU A 161 14.35 9.57 -1.97
N ASP A 162 13.86 8.85 -0.95
CA ASP A 162 12.63 8.05 -1.05
C ASP A 162 11.41 8.89 -1.52
N TYR A 163 11.33 10.15 -1.09
CA TYR A 163 10.24 11.05 -1.48
C TYR A 163 10.37 11.50 -2.93
N ILE A 164 11.57 11.88 -3.35
CA ILE A 164 11.85 12.27 -4.74
C ILE A 164 11.59 11.08 -5.66
N ASP A 165 12.06 9.89 -5.31
CA ASP A 165 11.84 8.65 -6.06
C ASP A 165 10.34 8.33 -6.17
N TYR A 166 9.59 8.49 -5.08
CA TYR A 166 8.13 8.32 -5.10
C TYR A 166 7.45 9.32 -6.04
N MET A 167 7.80 10.60 -5.95
CA MET A 167 7.23 11.64 -6.79
C MET A 167 7.60 11.46 -8.28
N ASP A 168 8.81 10.99 -8.58
CA ASP A 168 9.25 10.63 -9.93
C ASP A 168 8.49 9.43 -10.49
N ASN A 169 8.32 8.38 -9.67
CA ASN A 169 7.49 7.23 -10.02
C ASN A 169 6.05 7.66 -10.30
N LEU A 170 5.48 8.50 -9.42
CA LEU A 170 4.13 9.01 -9.57
C LEU A 170 3.99 9.80 -10.88
N GLN A 171 4.93 10.68 -11.20
CA GLN A 171 4.95 11.43 -12.46
C GLN A 171 4.93 10.51 -13.69
N ARG A 172 5.73 9.44 -13.69
CA ARG A 172 5.79 8.48 -14.79
C ARG A 172 4.51 7.66 -14.92
N GLU A 173 4.00 7.15 -13.81
CA GLU A 173 2.96 6.11 -13.81
C GLU A 173 1.54 6.66 -13.69
N ILE A 174 1.35 7.91 -13.24
CA ILE A 174 0.00 8.44 -13.03
C ILE A 174 -0.76 8.52 -14.35
N VAL A 175 -1.93 7.89 -14.33
CA VAL A 175 -2.90 7.85 -15.41
C VAL A 175 -4.29 7.98 -14.82
N VAL A 176 -5.21 8.49 -15.62
CA VAL A 176 -6.61 8.58 -15.22
C VAL A 176 -7.19 7.16 -15.06
N PRO A 177 -7.79 6.82 -13.90
CA PRO A 177 -8.31 5.48 -13.66
C PRO A 177 -9.48 5.16 -14.59
N LEU A 178 -9.47 3.93 -15.12
CA LEU A 178 -10.51 3.43 -16.02
C LEU A 178 -11.70 2.92 -15.20
N TYR A 179 -12.87 3.52 -15.42
CA TYR A 179 -14.17 3.04 -14.91
C TYR A 179 -14.23 2.80 -13.39
N ASP A 180 -14.32 3.89 -12.62
CA ASP A 180 -14.77 3.84 -11.22
C ASP A 180 -16.16 4.50 -11.11
N ARG A 181 -17.01 4.00 -10.21
CA ARG A 181 -18.38 4.52 -10.03
C ARG A 181 -18.40 5.83 -9.27
N ASP A 182 -17.42 6.06 -8.40
CA ASP A 182 -17.40 7.11 -7.40
C ASP A 182 -16.56 8.33 -7.85
N ILE A 183 -15.68 8.15 -8.84
CA ILE A 183 -14.85 9.22 -9.40
C ILE A 183 -15.05 9.39 -10.91
N VAL A 184 -14.76 10.60 -11.40
CA VAL A 184 -14.67 10.96 -12.81
C VAL A 184 -13.24 11.34 -13.11
N GLY A 185 -12.66 10.63 -14.06
CA GLY A 185 -11.36 10.92 -14.59
C GLY A 185 -11.36 12.15 -15.50
N VAL A 186 -10.49 13.11 -15.23
CA VAL A 186 -10.30 14.32 -16.04
C VAL A 186 -8.87 14.34 -16.54
N ASP A 187 -8.67 14.08 -17.84
CA ASP A 187 -7.35 14.10 -18.46
C ASP A 187 -7.06 15.48 -19.05
N GLY A 188 -6.33 16.29 -18.28
CA GLY A 188 -5.83 17.61 -18.65
C GLY A 188 -4.47 17.58 -19.33
N SER A 189 -3.91 16.40 -19.63
CA SER A 189 -2.63 16.29 -20.32
C SER A 189 -2.69 16.92 -21.72
N ASN A 190 -1.60 17.58 -22.13
CA ASN A 190 -1.49 18.27 -23.43
C ASN A 190 -2.37 19.52 -23.61
N TYR A 191 -2.95 20.05 -22.53
CA TYR A 191 -3.67 21.33 -22.52
C TYR A 191 -2.86 22.38 -21.78
N GLU A 192 -2.95 23.64 -22.22
CA GLU A 192 -2.27 24.75 -21.56
C GLU A 192 -3.04 25.21 -20.32
N ARG A 193 -4.37 25.11 -20.37
CA ARG A 193 -5.25 25.48 -19.26
C ARG A 193 -6.43 24.52 -19.13
N VAL A 194 -6.76 24.17 -17.90
CA VAL A 194 -7.95 23.39 -17.54
C VAL A 194 -8.74 24.16 -16.49
N ASN A 195 -9.98 24.54 -16.80
CA ASN A 195 -10.85 25.19 -15.82
C ASN A 195 -11.83 24.16 -15.25
N ILE A 196 -11.87 24.02 -13.93
CA ILE A 196 -12.90 23.29 -13.20
C ILE A 196 -13.92 24.30 -12.72
N ILE A 197 -15.13 24.23 -13.27
CA ILE A 197 -16.17 25.25 -13.08
C ILE A 197 -17.41 24.63 -12.44
N THR A 198 -17.82 25.20 -11.31
CA THR A 198 -19.09 24.84 -10.63
C THR A 198 -20.18 25.82 -11.04
N LYS A 199 -21.32 25.30 -11.51
CA LYS A 199 -22.49 26.11 -11.91
C LYS A 199 -23.49 26.31 -10.78
N LEU A 200 -24.39 27.28 -10.94
CA LEU A 200 -25.49 27.57 -9.99
C LEU A 200 -26.40 26.37 -9.71
N ASN A 201 -26.49 25.43 -10.66
CA ASN A 201 -27.25 24.19 -10.48
C ASN A 201 -26.49 23.10 -9.72
N GLY A 202 -25.32 23.42 -9.14
CA GLY A 202 -24.45 22.51 -8.41
C GLY A 202 -23.66 21.54 -9.27
N LYS A 203 -23.78 21.61 -10.61
CA LYS A 203 -23.02 20.72 -11.51
C LYS A 203 -21.64 21.29 -11.78
N THR A 204 -20.64 20.43 -11.67
CA THR A 204 -19.26 20.74 -12.03
C THR A 204 -18.92 20.19 -13.42
N TYR A 205 -18.14 20.95 -14.18
CA TYR A 205 -17.61 20.54 -15.48
C TYR A 205 -16.18 21.03 -15.67
N ALA A 206 -15.42 20.36 -16.53
CA ALA A 206 -14.08 20.74 -16.92
C ALA A 206 -14.10 21.37 -18.32
N GLU A 207 -13.42 22.49 -18.50
CA GLU A 207 -13.15 23.12 -19.79
C GLU A 207 -11.66 23.08 -20.11
N PHE A 208 -11.32 22.71 -21.34
CA PHE A 208 -9.93 22.52 -21.75
C PHE A 208 -9.54 23.49 -22.85
N PHE A 209 -8.39 24.15 -22.70
CA PHE A 209 -7.89 25.18 -23.60
C PHE A 209 -6.50 24.82 -24.13
N ARG A 210 -6.26 25.11 -25.41
CA ARG A 210 -5.01 24.79 -26.11
C ARG A 210 -4.73 25.82 -27.20
N ASN A 211 -3.45 26.07 -27.48
CA ASN A 211 -2.95 26.97 -28.51
C ASN A 211 -3.40 28.42 -28.31
N ASP A 212 -3.45 28.88 -27.06
CA ASP A 212 -3.87 30.23 -26.67
C ASP A 212 -5.28 30.62 -27.18
N ILE A 213 -6.14 29.62 -27.45
CA ILE A 213 -7.53 29.84 -27.87
C ILE A 213 -8.40 30.15 -26.65
N GLU A 214 -9.17 31.23 -26.71
CA GLU A 214 -10.06 31.66 -25.61
C GLU A 214 -11.31 30.79 -25.44
N VAL A 215 -11.71 30.06 -26.50
CA VAL A 215 -12.86 29.14 -26.50
C VAL A 215 -12.38 27.73 -26.12
N PRO A 216 -13.08 27.02 -25.21
CA PRO A 216 -12.67 25.68 -24.82
C PRO A 216 -12.80 24.69 -25.98
N VAL A 217 -11.74 23.94 -26.22
CA VAL A 217 -11.65 22.90 -27.26
C VAL A 217 -12.48 21.67 -26.88
N LYS A 218 -12.65 21.45 -25.57
CA LYS A 218 -13.37 20.31 -25.00
C LYS A 218 -14.10 20.73 -23.73
N ARG A 219 -15.25 20.10 -23.47
CA ARG A 219 -15.99 20.20 -22.21
C ARG A 219 -16.38 18.81 -21.72
N GLU A 220 -16.14 18.54 -20.44
CA GLU A 220 -16.52 17.28 -19.79
C GLU A 220 -17.37 17.52 -18.56
N ILE A 221 -18.47 16.78 -18.44
CA ILE A 221 -19.37 16.87 -17.28
C ILE A 221 -18.83 15.95 -16.18
N ILE A 222 -18.54 16.51 -15.01
CA ILE A 222 -18.10 15.77 -13.82
C ILE A 222 -19.34 15.35 -13.00
N GLY A 223 -20.30 16.25 -12.83
CA GLY A 223 -21.49 16.01 -12.00
C GLY A 223 -21.15 16.07 -10.51
N ASN A 224 -21.71 15.14 -9.71
CA ASN A 224 -21.58 15.11 -8.25
C ASN A 224 -20.60 14.04 -7.75
N LYS A 225 -19.68 13.60 -8.60
CA LYS A 225 -18.68 12.56 -8.30
C LYS A 225 -17.35 13.20 -7.92
N GLY A 226 -16.48 12.43 -7.25
CA GLY A 226 -15.10 12.86 -7.01
C GLY A 226 -14.34 13.04 -8.33
N ILE A 227 -13.33 13.89 -8.34
CA ILE A 227 -12.50 14.22 -9.51
C ILE A 227 -11.19 13.46 -9.39
N PHE A 228 -10.72 12.83 -10.47
CA PHE A 228 -9.34 12.40 -10.60
C PHE A 228 -8.71 13.14 -11.77
N LEU A 229 -8.11 14.30 -11.47
CA LEU A 229 -7.49 15.18 -12.45
C LEU A 229 -6.02 14.81 -12.65
N VAL A 230 -5.63 14.60 -13.89
CA VAL A 230 -4.23 14.46 -14.31
C VAL A 230 -3.92 15.54 -15.33
N ALA A 231 -3.14 16.54 -14.94
CA ALA A 231 -2.72 17.65 -15.79
C ALA A 231 -1.20 17.60 -15.99
N LYS A 232 -0.75 16.82 -16.98
CA LYS A 232 0.68 16.72 -17.34
C LYS A 232 1.11 17.80 -18.33
N SER A 233 2.31 18.32 -18.10
CA SER A 233 3.00 19.27 -18.96
C SER A 233 3.64 18.52 -20.14
N ASN A 234 3.55 19.11 -21.33
CA ASN A 234 4.33 18.64 -22.48
C ASN A 234 5.35 19.69 -22.85
N ASP A 235 6.63 19.31 -22.83
CA ASP A 235 7.76 19.89 -23.55
C ASP A 235 7.68 21.41 -23.86
N LEU A 236 7.35 22.28 -22.87
CA LEU A 236 7.82 23.69 -22.72
C LEU A 236 6.89 24.63 -21.93
N LYS A 237 5.63 24.28 -21.60
CA LYS A 237 4.74 25.15 -20.79
C LYS A 237 4.06 24.41 -19.63
N PRO A 238 4.18 24.90 -18.38
CA PRO A 238 3.43 24.34 -17.25
C PRO A 238 1.93 24.44 -17.48
N VAL A 239 1.18 23.42 -17.06
CA VAL A 239 -0.29 23.42 -17.20
C VAL A 239 -0.87 24.33 -16.12
N LYS A 240 -1.83 25.19 -16.50
CA LYS A 240 -2.57 26.01 -15.56
C LYS A 240 -3.93 25.41 -15.26
N VAL A 241 -4.17 25.00 -14.02
CA VAL A 241 -5.49 24.53 -13.57
C VAL A 241 -6.18 25.66 -12.81
N CYS A 242 -7.40 26.01 -13.20
CA CYS A 242 -8.18 27.05 -12.53
C CYS A 242 -9.43 26.45 -11.87
N ILE A 243 -9.66 26.73 -10.60
CA ILE A 243 -10.94 26.42 -9.91
C ILE A 243 -11.79 27.69 -9.88
N LEU A 244 -12.95 27.63 -10.54
CA LEU A 244 -13.84 28.77 -10.77
C LEU A 244 -15.27 28.45 -10.32
N ALA A 245 -16.02 29.48 -9.94
CA ALA A 245 -17.46 29.42 -9.71
C ALA A 245 -18.21 30.35 -10.66
N GLU A 246 -19.44 29.96 -11.03
CA GLU A 246 -20.37 30.87 -11.70
C GLU A 246 -20.82 31.98 -10.75
N GLU A 247 -21.10 33.18 -11.29
CA GLU A 247 -21.56 34.32 -10.48
C GLU A 247 -22.77 33.95 -9.62
N GLY A 248 -22.71 34.29 -8.31
CA GLY A 248 -23.75 33.96 -7.33
C GLY A 248 -23.48 32.67 -6.52
N ILE A 249 -22.32 32.02 -6.71
CA ILE A 249 -21.86 30.93 -5.86
C ILE A 249 -20.84 31.46 -4.86
N ASP A 250 -21.17 31.39 -3.57
CA ASP A 250 -20.31 31.90 -2.50
C ASP A 250 -19.09 31.00 -2.24
N LYS A 251 -19.25 29.68 -2.45
CA LYS A 251 -18.20 28.68 -2.19
C LYS A 251 -18.34 27.45 -3.11
N VAL A 252 -17.22 27.01 -3.66
CA VAL A 252 -17.06 25.80 -4.45
C VAL A 252 -16.69 24.64 -3.53
N THR A 253 -17.40 23.51 -3.63
CA THR A 253 -17.04 22.27 -2.92
C THR A 253 -16.64 21.21 -3.93
N LEU A 254 -15.44 20.66 -3.79
CA LEU A 254 -14.91 19.61 -4.65
C LEU A 254 -14.38 18.45 -3.81
N GLU A 255 -14.33 17.27 -4.42
CA GLU A 255 -13.74 16.10 -3.81
C GLU A 255 -12.82 15.42 -4.82
N GLY A 256 -11.66 14.91 -4.40
CA GLY A 256 -10.88 13.95 -5.18
C GLY A 256 -9.38 14.16 -5.19
N THR A 257 -8.72 13.73 -6.26
CA THR A 257 -7.27 13.78 -6.43
C THR A 257 -6.90 14.67 -7.60
N PHE A 258 -6.00 15.61 -7.37
CA PHE A 258 -5.56 16.59 -8.34
C PHE A 258 -4.05 16.47 -8.51
N TYR A 259 -3.62 15.95 -9.64
CA TYR A 259 -2.21 15.91 -10.03
C TYR A 259 -1.94 16.95 -11.11
N ILE A 260 -1.03 17.88 -10.82
CA ILE A 260 -0.78 19.06 -11.65
C ILE A 260 0.74 19.24 -11.83
N GLU A 261 1.18 19.20 -13.07
CA GLU A 261 2.52 19.64 -13.49
C GLU A 261 2.46 21.11 -13.95
N GLY A 262 2.47 22.00 -12.98
CA GLY A 262 2.29 23.44 -13.20
C GLY A 262 1.48 24.12 -12.10
N ASP A 263 0.74 25.15 -12.47
CA ASP A 263 0.13 26.07 -11.51
C ASP A 263 -1.34 25.74 -11.22
N LEU A 264 -1.72 25.87 -9.96
CA LEU A 264 -3.11 25.89 -9.51
C LEU A 264 -3.52 27.33 -9.19
N GLN A 265 -4.55 27.84 -9.87
CA GLN A 265 -5.18 29.13 -9.57
C GLN A 265 -6.57 28.92 -8.98
N ILE A 266 -6.84 29.57 -7.86
CA ILE A 266 -8.15 29.60 -7.21
C ILE A 266 -8.75 31.00 -7.36
N SER A 267 -9.89 31.10 -8.07
CA SER A 267 -10.60 32.37 -8.30
C SER A 267 -11.96 32.42 -7.60
N SER A 268 -12.24 31.49 -6.70
CA SER A 268 -13.48 31.48 -5.89
C SER A 268 -13.22 30.75 -4.57
N ASN A 269 -13.92 31.10 -3.50
CA ASN A 269 -13.75 30.41 -2.21
C ASN A 269 -13.97 28.92 -2.43
N ALA A 270 -13.08 28.08 -1.92
CA ALA A 270 -13.08 26.66 -2.23
C ALA A 270 -12.89 25.82 -0.97
N GLU A 271 -13.67 24.74 -0.88
CA GLU A 271 -13.46 23.66 0.07
C GLU A 271 -13.23 22.38 -0.72
N VAL A 272 -12.05 21.80 -0.58
CA VAL A 272 -11.63 20.62 -1.35
C VAL A 272 -11.28 19.49 -0.40
N ASP A 273 -12.03 18.40 -0.48
CA ASP A 273 -11.74 17.15 0.23
C ASP A 273 -10.90 16.26 -0.69
N GLY A 274 -9.58 16.19 -0.49
CA GLY A 274 -8.77 15.50 -1.46
C GLY A 274 -7.27 15.41 -1.24
N ILE A 275 -6.60 14.88 -2.26
CA ILE A 275 -5.13 14.90 -2.35
C ILE A 275 -4.75 15.87 -3.48
N LEU A 276 -3.95 16.88 -3.15
CA LEU A 276 -3.32 17.75 -4.14
C LEU A 276 -1.88 17.30 -4.35
N ILE A 277 -1.45 17.17 -5.59
CA ILE A 277 -0.06 16.96 -5.96
C ILE A 277 0.33 18.05 -6.95
N ILE A 278 1.26 18.91 -6.55
CA ILE A 278 1.87 19.93 -7.42
C ILE A 278 3.31 19.52 -7.71
N ASN A 279 3.65 19.47 -8.99
CA ASN A 279 5.00 19.21 -9.47
C ASN A 279 5.44 20.38 -10.36
N ASN A 280 6.57 21.01 -10.04
CA ASN A 280 7.13 22.13 -10.80
C ASN A 280 6.14 23.27 -11.07
N GLY A 281 5.60 23.86 -10.00
CA GLY A 281 4.61 24.92 -10.11
C GLY A 281 4.24 25.55 -8.77
N SER A 282 3.16 26.34 -8.78
CA SER A 282 2.73 27.13 -7.64
C SER A 282 1.22 27.05 -7.40
N ILE A 283 0.80 27.36 -6.17
CA ILE A 283 -0.62 27.55 -5.84
C ILE A 283 -0.83 29.04 -5.63
N THR A 284 -1.83 29.60 -6.30
CA THR A 284 -2.16 31.03 -6.25
C THR A 284 -3.64 31.22 -5.98
N THR A 285 -3.97 32.14 -5.09
CA THR A 285 -5.34 32.58 -4.80
C THR A 285 -5.49 34.04 -5.22
N GLU A 286 -6.67 34.42 -5.70
CA GLU A 286 -6.98 35.85 -5.85
C GLU A 286 -7.21 36.48 -4.48
N SER A 287 -6.97 37.79 -4.35
CA SER A 287 -7.08 38.49 -3.05
C SER A 287 -8.46 38.31 -2.42
N LEU A 288 -8.50 38.03 -1.11
CA LEU A 288 -9.72 37.79 -0.32
C LEU A 288 -10.44 36.46 -0.59
N ILE A 289 -9.80 35.53 -1.31
CA ILE A 289 -10.37 34.21 -1.58
C ILE A 289 -9.75 33.18 -0.64
N GLU A 290 -10.60 32.45 0.09
CA GLU A 290 -10.17 31.38 1.00
C GLU A 290 -10.18 30.01 0.32
N LEU A 291 -9.07 29.28 0.40
CA LEU A 291 -8.94 27.88 0.03
C LEU A 291 -8.81 27.04 1.31
N ASN A 292 -9.77 26.16 1.55
CA ASN A 292 -9.71 25.15 2.59
C ASN A 292 -9.51 23.76 1.95
N TRP A 293 -8.36 23.13 2.19
CA TRP A 293 -8.05 21.81 1.67
C TRP A 293 -8.04 20.77 2.80
N ASN A 294 -9.01 19.86 2.81
CA ASN A 294 -9.06 18.77 3.78
C ASN A 294 -8.48 17.49 3.14
N GLY A 295 -7.30 17.07 3.59
CA GLY A 295 -6.62 15.87 3.10
C GLY A 295 -5.11 16.02 3.12
N LEU A 296 -4.45 15.94 1.97
CA LEU A 296 -2.98 15.99 1.88
C LEU A 296 -2.53 16.78 0.65
N VAL A 297 -1.50 17.59 0.82
CA VAL A 297 -0.81 18.28 -0.27
C VAL A 297 0.61 17.73 -0.40
N LEU A 298 0.96 17.21 -1.57
CA LEU A 298 2.29 16.75 -1.94
C LEU A 298 2.92 17.75 -2.90
N LEU A 299 4.12 18.24 -2.57
CA LEU A 299 4.82 19.26 -3.34
C LEU A 299 6.20 18.77 -3.77
N LYS A 300 6.51 18.92 -5.04
CA LYS A 300 7.86 18.73 -5.57
C LYS A 300 8.23 19.92 -6.46
N ASP A 301 9.44 20.44 -6.31
CA ASP A 301 9.94 21.59 -7.08
C ASP A 301 8.97 22.79 -7.02
N TYR A 302 8.43 23.07 -5.84
CA TYR A 302 7.40 24.10 -5.64
C TYR A 302 8.00 25.52 -5.74
N ILE A 303 7.37 26.38 -6.54
CA ILE A 303 7.92 27.70 -6.92
C ILE A 303 7.30 28.85 -6.10
N GLY A 304 6.32 28.57 -5.23
CA GLY A 304 5.67 29.57 -4.38
C GLY A 304 6.32 29.79 -3.01
N GLN A 305 5.77 30.74 -2.24
CA GLN A 305 6.09 30.90 -0.80
C GLN A 305 5.47 29.77 0.03
N GLU A 306 5.89 29.60 1.29
CA GLU A 306 5.28 28.61 2.18
C GLU A 306 3.75 28.75 2.19
N LEU A 307 3.03 27.64 2.00
CA LEU A 307 1.58 27.60 1.82
C LEU A 307 0.76 27.98 3.07
N GLU A 308 1.43 28.26 4.20
CA GLU A 308 0.79 28.83 5.39
C GLU A 308 0.63 30.35 5.18
N ASP A 309 -0.34 30.70 4.34
CA ASP A 309 -0.84 32.07 4.16
C ASP A 309 -2.24 32.17 4.78
N ASP A 310 -2.68 33.36 5.16
CA ASP A 310 -3.98 33.62 5.82
C ASP A 310 -5.19 33.11 5.00
N TYR A 311 -4.98 32.85 3.70
CA TYR A 311 -6.00 32.47 2.73
C TYR A 311 -5.94 31.00 2.28
N ILE A 312 -4.91 30.24 2.66
CA ILE A 312 -4.75 28.83 2.28
C ILE A 312 -4.62 27.99 3.54
N ASN A 313 -5.68 27.25 3.88
CA ASN A 313 -5.71 26.36 5.04
C ASN A 313 -5.68 24.91 4.59
N VAL A 314 -4.66 24.16 4.99
CA VAL A 314 -4.55 22.72 4.69
C VAL A 314 -4.67 21.90 5.97
N HIS A 315 -5.69 21.05 6.05
CA HIS A 315 -5.96 20.20 7.20
C HIS A 315 -5.76 18.72 6.86
N TYR A 316 -5.04 17.99 7.69
CA TYR A 316 -4.82 16.56 7.48
C TYR A 316 -6.09 15.74 7.82
N ASP A 317 -6.65 15.03 6.83
CA ASP A 317 -7.76 14.08 7.02
C ASP A 317 -7.42 12.67 6.51
N GLU A 318 -7.15 11.75 7.43
CA GLU A 318 -6.80 10.35 7.15
C GLU A 318 -7.86 9.61 6.33
N LYS A 319 -9.16 9.88 6.53
CA LYS A 319 -10.24 9.18 5.84
C LYS A 319 -10.33 9.65 4.39
N VAL A 320 -10.23 10.96 4.17
CA VAL A 320 -10.25 11.55 2.82
C VAL A 320 -9.05 11.10 2.02
N ILE A 321 -7.85 11.13 2.62
CA ILE A 321 -6.61 10.66 1.99
C ILE A 321 -6.73 9.20 1.54
N LYS A 322 -7.33 8.33 2.36
CA LYS A 322 -7.50 6.91 1.99
C LYS A 322 -8.51 6.71 0.89
N ARG A 323 -9.63 7.42 0.94
CA ARG A 323 -10.68 7.32 -0.07
C ARG A 323 -10.18 7.78 -1.45
N CYS A 324 -9.40 8.85 -1.49
CA CYS A 324 -8.88 9.41 -2.75
C CYS A 324 -7.59 8.73 -3.20
N GLY A 325 -6.70 8.41 -2.26
CA GLY A 325 -5.36 7.91 -2.53
C GLY A 325 -5.27 6.50 -3.09
N VAL A 326 -6.28 5.65 -2.87
CA VAL A 326 -6.32 4.28 -3.46
C VAL A 326 -6.18 4.24 -4.99
N HIS A 327 -6.43 5.37 -5.66
CA HIS A 327 -6.28 5.51 -7.11
C HIS A 327 -4.89 5.99 -7.55
N LEU A 328 -4.03 6.40 -6.62
CA LEU A 328 -2.68 6.87 -6.89
C LEU A 328 -1.70 5.69 -7.00
N PRO A 329 -0.85 5.66 -8.05
CA PRO A 329 0.29 4.75 -8.10
C PRO A 329 1.17 4.88 -6.84
N GLY A 330 1.59 3.74 -6.29
CA GLY A 330 2.46 3.71 -5.11
C GLY A 330 1.81 4.16 -3.79
N PHE A 331 0.50 4.45 -3.75
CA PHE A 331 -0.21 4.72 -2.49
C PHE A 331 -0.35 3.45 -1.63
N ILE A 332 -0.80 2.35 -2.26
CA ILE A 332 -0.79 1.02 -1.68
C ILE A 332 0.58 0.43 -1.96
N ASP A 333 1.44 0.39 -0.93
CA ASP A 333 2.81 -0.11 -1.01
C ASP A 333 3.07 -1.16 0.08
N PRO A 334 2.66 -2.43 -0.16
CA PRO A 334 2.71 -3.47 0.86
C PRO A 334 4.13 -3.82 1.27
N THR A 335 4.52 -3.43 2.49
CA THR A 335 5.84 -3.72 3.07
C THR A 335 5.75 -4.67 4.25
N ILE A 336 6.42 -5.82 4.18
CA ILE A 336 6.44 -6.81 5.25
C ILE A 336 7.20 -6.24 6.46
N LYS A 337 6.50 -6.09 7.59
CA LYS A 337 7.07 -5.67 8.88
C LYS A 337 7.73 -6.84 9.59
N VAL A 338 7.02 -7.96 9.66
CA VAL A 338 7.48 -9.16 10.39
C VAL A 338 6.81 -10.40 9.83
N ILE A 339 7.55 -11.50 9.80
CA ILE A 339 7.07 -12.86 9.61
C ILE A 339 7.51 -13.64 10.84
N LYS A 340 6.58 -14.36 11.48
CA LYS A 340 6.93 -15.21 12.61
C LYS A 340 6.04 -16.44 12.69
N ARG A 341 6.57 -17.48 13.34
CA ARG A 341 5.78 -18.63 13.79
C ARG A 341 4.77 -18.14 14.83
N LYS A 342 3.56 -18.69 14.74
CA LYS A 342 2.50 -18.38 15.70
C LYS A 342 2.70 -19.09 17.03
#